data_AF-A0A0A0JI09-F1
#
_entry.id   AF-A0A0A0JI09-F1
#
_cell.length_a   1.000
_cell.length_b   1.000
_cell.length_c   1.000
_cell.angle_alpha   90.00
_cell.angle_beta   90.00
_cell.angle_gamma   90.00
#
_symmetry.space_group_name_H-M   'P 1'
#
loop_
_entity.id
_entity.type
_entity.pdbx_description
1 polymer ?
#
loop_
_entity_poly.entity_id
_entity_poly.type
_entity_poly.pdbx_seq_one_letter_code
_entity_poly.pdbx_strand_id
1 'polypeptide(L)'
;MEILLKEQPDGKTMIELAPVGPAEARPHLSRLLIDSPIDKLPGDRLAVASALIFQQHFRGMVRLPKPVSPEIAAHLTKLRQPVWCSVGPVDDTGSQHGGRGTTLVLDIDHAWLEAANTVDSGARVVVTLLRGDKWSGRIFSMDRLAVASNVWLFDSGEDSVRALTPYLGVALLLGGDLECSRMYLPHTRRPDPEWETYVTTLMSAIGVELTFCTPTDVGHLLRDSGVSRVR
;
A
#
# COMPACT_ATOMS: atom_id res chain seq x y z
N MET A 1 14.37 10.75 11.10
CA MET A 1 14.20 9.74 10.02
C MET A 1 13.83 10.39 8.69
N GLU A 2 14.43 9.94 7.60
CA GLU A 2 14.19 10.42 6.23
C GLU A 2 13.84 9.22 5.34
N ILE A 3 12.78 9.36 4.56
CA ILE A 3 12.36 8.37 3.58
C ILE A 3 12.90 8.82 2.22
N LEU A 4 13.68 7.95 1.61
CA LEU A 4 14.26 8.15 0.30
C LEU A 4 13.58 7.20 -0.69
N LEU A 5 13.11 7.75 -1.81
CA LEU A 5 12.64 6.99 -2.96
C LEU A 5 13.74 7.00 -4.01
N LYS A 6 14.23 5.83 -4.41
CA LYS A 6 15.33 5.68 -5.38
C LYS A 6 14.94 4.67 -6.44
N GLU A 7 14.97 5.08 -7.69
CA GLU A 7 14.93 4.15 -8.81
C GLU A 7 16.33 3.54 -9.00
N GLN A 8 16.38 2.22 -9.18
CA GLN A 8 17.61 1.49 -9.44
C GLN A 8 17.80 1.29 -10.95
N PRO A 9 19.05 1.17 -11.45
CA PRO A 9 19.33 0.98 -12.88
C PRO A 9 18.68 -0.26 -13.50
N ASP A 10 18.31 -1.25 -12.69
CA ASP A 10 17.62 -2.47 -13.10
C ASP A 10 16.08 -2.33 -13.12
N GLY A 11 15.56 -1.11 -13.01
CA GLY A 11 14.13 -0.80 -13.05
C GLY A 11 13.39 -1.12 -11.74
N LYS A 12 14.12 -1.37 -10.66
CA LYS A 12 13.53 -1.59 -9.32
C LYS A 12 13.31 -0.28 -8.61
N THR A 13 12.27 -0.25 -7.79
CA THR A 13 12.09 0.83 -6.82
C THR A 13 12.64 0.41 -5.47
N MET A 14 13.49 1.25 -4.89
CA MET A 14 13.94 1.14 -3.52
C MET A 14 13.34 2.26 -2.68
N ILE A 15 12.69 1.90 -1.58
CA ILE A 15 12.32 2.84 -0.53
C ILE A 15 13.24 2.58 0.67
N GLU A 16 14.01 3.59 1.04
CA GLU A 16 15.00 3.51 2.11
C GLU A 16 14.65 4.46 3.25
N LEU A 17 14.70 3.94 4.47
CA LEU A 17 14.57 4.69 5.70
C LEU A 17 15.97 5.02 6.25
N ALA A 18 16.39 6.26 6.06
CA ALA A 18 17.68 6.78 6.49
C ALA A 18 17.55 7.55 7.82
N PRO A 19 18.54 7.45 8.73
CA PRO A 19 18.63 8.33 9.88
C PRO A 19 18.93 9.77 9.43
N VAL A 20 18.31 10.77 10.05
CA VAL A 20 18.55 12.19 9.73
C VAL A 20 19.83 12.70 10.39
N GLY A 21 20.23 12.09 11.51
CA GLY A 21 21.43 12.47 12.26
C GLY A 21 22.27 11.27 12.69
N PRO A 22 23.56 11.49 13.00
CA PRO A 22 24.49 10.42 13.37
C PRO A 22 24.15 9.73 14.71
N ALA A 23 23.31 10.36 15.54
CA ALA A 23 22.87 9.82 16.83
C ALA A 23 21.57 9.01 16.75
N GLU A 24 20.89 8.95 15.59
CA GLU A 24 19.67 8.16 15.43
C GLU A 24 20.02 6.67 15.22
N ALA A 25 19.37 5.80 15.98
CA ALA A 25 19.52 4.36 15.82
C ALA A 25 19.03 3.90 14.44
N ARG A 26 19.81 3.05 13.78
CA ARG A 26 19.43 2.48 12.48
C ARG A 26 18.45 1.32 12.68
N PRO A 27 17.32 1.28 11.96
CA PRO A 27 16.42 0.15 12.01
C PRO A 27 17.07 -1.09 11.38
N HIS A 28 16.76 -2.27 11.91
CA HIS A 28 17.25 -3.53 11.36
C HIS A 28 16.81 -3.74 9.91
N LEU A 29 15.61 -3.26 9.58
CA LEU A 29 15.06 -3.25 8.23
C LEU A 29 14.82 -1.80 7.80
N SER A 30 15.72 -1.31 6.96
CA SER A 30 15.68 0.06 6.43
C SER A 30 15.31 0.12 4.95
N ARG A 31 15.28 -1.00 4.24
CA ARG A 31 15.17 -1.01 2.77
C ARG A 31 14.08 -1.94 2.29
N LEU A 32 13.11 -1.36 1.61
CA LEU A 32 12.12 -2.08 0.82
C LEU A 32 12.55 -2.03 -0.64
N LEU A 33 12.58 -3.19 -1.28
CA LEU A 33 12.83 -3.37 -2.70
C LEU A 33 11.57 -3.92 -3.36
N ILE A 34 11.20 -3.32 -4.49
CA ILE A 34 10.08 -3.73 -5.32
C ILE A 34 10.59 -3.82 -6.75
N ASP A 35 10.38 -4.96 -7.40
CA ASP A 35 10.79 -5.20 -8.79
C ASP A 35 9.80 -4.57 -9.78
N SER A 36 9.43 -3.33 -9.53
CA SER A 36 8.60 -2.48 -10.38
C SER A 36 9.05 -1.02 -10.24
N PRO A 37 9.13 -0.26 -11.35
CA PRO A 37 9.19 1.20 -11.26
C PRO A 37 7.90 1.73 -10.63
N ILE A 38 8.02 2.83 -9.88
CA ILE A 38 6.92 3.57 -9.25
C ILE A 38 7.15 5.05 -9.59
N ASP A 39 6.63 5.46 -10.73
CA ASP A 39 7.00 6.75 -11.33
C ASP A 39 6.03 7.87 -10.92
N LYS A 40 4.73 7.54 -10.87
CA LYS A 40 3.64 8.54 -10.81
C LYS A 40 2.91 8.56 -9.48
N LEU A 41 3.57 8.20 -8.39
CA LEU A 41 2.91 8.16 -7.09
C LEU A 41 2.79 9.57 -6.46
N PRO A 42 1.57 10.01 -6.11
CA PRO A 42 1.36 11.21 -5.30
C PRO A 42 2.13 11.18 -3.98
N GLY A 43 2.54 12.35 -3.48
CA GLY A 43 3.24 12.47 -2.20
C GLY A 43 2.44 11.87 -1.04
N ASP A 44 1.14 12.14 -0.99
CA ASP A 44 0.22 11.61 0.03
C ASP A 44 0.14 10.08 0.02
N ARG A 45 0.00 9.46 -1.16
CA ARG A 45 -0.01 7.99 -1.27
C ARG A 45 1.31 7.38 -0.87
N LEU A 46 2.42 8.01 -1.25
CA LEU A 46 3.77 7.58 -0.86
C LEU A 46 3.96 7.68 0.66
N ALA A 47 3.45 8.74 1.28
CA ALA A 47 3.52 8.96 2.72
C ALA A 47 2.75 7.89 3.50
N VAL A 48 1.50 7.63 3.11
CA VAL A 48 0.67 6.60 3.73
C VAL A 48 1.29 5.22 3.52
N ALA A 49 1.70 4.88 2.29
CA ALA A 49 2.37 3.61 2.02
C ALA A 49 3.63 3.43 2.88
N SER A 50 4.49 4.46 2.95
CA SER A 50 5.71 4.41 3.75
C SER A 50 5.40 4.28 5.25
N ALA A 51 4.36 4.95 5.74
CA ALA A 51 3.92 4.82 7.13
C ALA A 51 3.36 3.41 7.44
N LEU A 52 2.70 2.76 6.49
CA LEU A 52 2.23 1.37 6.61
C LEU A 52 3.41 0.39 6.62
N ILE A 53 4.37 0.54 5.69
CA ILE A 53 5.55 -0.34 5.57
C ILE A 53 6.48 -0.20 6.77
N PHE A 54 6.82 1.04 7.15
CA PHE A 54 7.82 1.33 8.18
C PHE A 54 7.20 1.72 9.52
N GLN A 55 5.95 1.30 9.78
CA GLN A 55 5.15 1.74 10.93
C GLN A 55 5.95 1.71 12.24
N GLN A 56 6.64 0.62 12.53
CA GLN A 56 7.42 0.48 13.77
C GLN A 56 8.52 1.54 13.95
N HIS A 57 9.11 2.02 12.86
CA HIS A 57 10.24 2.96 12.85
C HIS A 57 9.84 4.42 12.57
N PHE A 58 8.56 4.67 12.31
CA PHE A 58 8.02 6.00 12.01
C PHE A 58 7.94 6.85 13.29
N ARG A 59 9.04 7.45 13.76
CA ARG A 59 9.10 8.21 15.03
C ARG A 59 9.90 9.49 14.87
N GLY A 60 9.63 10.49 15.71
CA GLY A 60 10.33 11.77 15.70
C GLY A 60 10.02 12.59 14.46
N MET A 61 11.00 13.33 13.94
CA MET A 61 10.84 14.04 12.67
C MET A 61 11.00 13.06 11.51
N VAL A 62 9.97 12.95 10.68
CA VAL A 62 9.96 12.16 9.44
C VAL A 62 9.97 13.09 8.24
N ARG A 63 11.03 12.99 7.44
CA ARG A 63 11.15 13.69 6.15
C ARG A 63 10.76 12.76 5.01
N LEU A 64 9.83 13.20 4.19
CA LEU A 64 9.33 12.49 3.02
C LEU A 64 9.98 13.03 1.75
N PRO A 65 10.11 12.21 0.69
CA PRO A 65 10.78 12.62 -0.54
C PRO A 65 9.90 13.55 -1.40
N LYS A 66 8.59 13.57 -1.15
CA LYS A 66 7.61 14.44 -1.81
C LYS A 66 6.81 15.19 -0.74
N PRO A 67 6.36 16.42 -1.00
CA PRO A 67 5.49 17.13 -0.07
C PRO A 67 4.17 16.38 0.11
N VAL A 68 3.61 16.52 1.31
CA VAL A 68 2.31 15.95 1.68
C VAL A 68 1.31 17.05 2.00
N SER A 69 0.03 16.75 1.84
CA SER A 69 -1.04 17.64 2.28
C SER A 69 -1.08 17.76 3.81
N PRO A 70 -1.58 18.90 4.35
CA PRO A 70 -1.70 19.10 5.79
C PRO A 70 -2.59 18.05 6.47
N GLU A 71 -3.63 17.61 5.76
CA GLU A 71 -4.56 16.58 6.23
C GLU A 71 -3.84 15.25 6.48
N ILE A 72 -3.06 14.77 5.50
CA ILE A 72 -2.28 13.53 5.64
C ILE A 72 -1.20 13.67 6.71
N ALA A 73 -0.51 14.82 6.77
CA ALA A 73 0.46 15.08 7.83
C ALA A 73 -0.18 15.01 9.23
N ALA A 74 -1.38 15.56 9.40
CA ALA A 74 -2.14 15.51 10.65
C ALA A 74 -2.57 14.07 11.00
N HIS A 75 -3.07 13.30 10.02
CA HIS A 75 -3.44 11.91 10.23
C HIS A 75 -2.25 11.04 10.63
N LEU A 76 -1.10 11.17 9.94
CA LEU A 76 0.12 10.44 10.25
C LEU A 76 0.73 10.83 11.61
N THR A 77 0.58 12.09 12.00
CA THR A 77 1.01 12.57 13.34
C THR A 77 0.12 12.02 14.43
N LYS A 78 -1.22 12.10 14.27
CA LYS A 78 -2.20 11.59 15.23
C LYS A 78 -2.07 10.08 15.41
N LEU A 79 -1.80 9.37 14.33
CA LEU A 79 -1.58 7.92 14.32
C LEU A 79 -0.51 7.49 15.33
N ARG A 80 0.58 8.25 15.45
CA ARG A 80 1.73 7.78 16.22
C ARG A 80 1.59 8.00 17.71
N GLN A 81 0.51 8.63 18.18
CA GLN A 81 0.28 8.80 19.61
C GLN A 81 0.32 7.45 20.34
N PRO A 82 1.04 7.37 21.49
CA PRO A 82 1.65 8.48 22.24
C PRO A 82 3.06 8.88 21.76
N VAL A 83 3.62 8.19 20.76
CA VAL A 83 4.95 8.49 20.22
C VAL A 83 4.90 9.78 19.41
N TRP A 84 5.73 10.75 19.81
CA TRP A 84 5.88 12.00 19.06
C TRP A 84 6.33 11.72 17.61
N CYS A 85 5.60 12.28 16.66
CA CYS A 85 5.94 12.23 15.24
C CYS A 85 5.59 13.57 14.58
N SER A 86 6.46 14.09 13.72
CA SER A 86 6.15 15.20 12.82
C SER A 86 6.52 14.83 11.41
N VAL A 87 5.65 15.16 10.44
CA VAL A 87 5.83 14.78 9.03
C VAL A 87 6.06 16.05 8.21
N GLY A 88 7.04 16.01 7.31
CA GLY A 88 7.26 17.07 6.31
C GLY A 88 8.07 16.55 5.11
N PRO A 89 8.22 17.33 4.03
CA PRO A 89 7.68 18.68 3.84
C PRO A 89 6.15 18.65 3.65
N VAL A 90 5.46 19.72 4.06
CA VAL A 90 4.01 19.90 3.91
C VAL A 90 3.76 20.97 2.86
N ASP A 91 2.82 20.74 1.95
CA ASP A 91 2.38 21.69 0.93
C ASP A 91 0.89 22.00 1.09
N ASP A 92 0.60 23.27 1.39
CA ASP A 92 -0.75 23.76 1.66
C ASP A 92 -1.64 23.84 0.41
N THR A 93 -1.07 23.64 -0.80
CA THR A 93 -1.83 23.76 -2.05
C THR A 93 -2.81 22.62 -2.31
N GLY A 94 -2.94 21.66 -1.37
CA GLY A 94 -4.07 20.73 -1.28
C GLY A 94 -4.28 19.88 -2.54
N SER A 95 -3.64 18.72 -2.60
CA SER A 95 -3.76 17.85 -3.77
C SER A 95 -4.88 16.82 -3.63
N GLN A 96 -6.03 17.09 -4.25
CA GLN A 96 -7.14 16.14 -4.36
C GLN A 96 -6.76 15.01 -5.31
N HIS A 97 -6.60 13.80 -4.80
CA HIS A 97 -6.31 12.61 -5.61
C HIS A 97 -7.48 11.62 -5.51
N GLY A 98 -8.41 11.69 -6.46
CA GLY A 98 -9.38 10.63 -6.69
C GLY A 98 -8.78 9.56 -7.61
N GLY A 99 -8.86 8.28 -7.24
CA GLY A 99 -8.53 7.20 -8.17
C GLY A 99 -9.56 7.14 -9.31
N ARG A 100 -9.16 6.58 -10.47
CA ARG A 100 -10.02 6.48 -11.67
C ARG A 100 -10.87 5.20 -11.73
N GLY A 101 -11.14 4.58 -10.59
CA GLY A 101 -12.07 3.44 -10.51
C GLY A 101 -11.43 2.06 -10.58
N THR A 102 -10.10 1.94 -10.67
CA THR A 102 -9.45 0.62 -10.61
C THR A 102 -9.60 0.03 -9.21
N THR A 103 -10.03 -1.22 -9.16
CA THR A 103 -10.13 -2.03 -7.96
C THR A 103 -8.94 -2.97 -7.87
N LEU A 104 -8.21 -2.92 -6.76
CA LEU A 104 -7.15 -3.88 -6.46
C LEU A 104 -7.63 -4.95 -5.51
N VAL A 105 -7.18 -6.17 -5.72
CA VAL A 105 -7.39 -7.29 -4.80
C VAL A 105 -6.02 -7.84 -4.42
N LEU A 106 -5.68 -7.82 -3.14
CA LEU A 106 -4.37 -8.29 -2.69
C LEU A 106 -4.37 -9.81 -2.49
N ASP A 107 -3.63 -10.56 -3.30
CA ASP A 107 -3.45 -12.02 -3.16
C ASP A 107 -2.13 -12.33 -2.45
N ILE A 108 -2.20 -12.42 -1.11
CA ILE A 108 -1.05 -12.67 -0.24
C ILE A 108 -0.79 -14.17 -0.09
N ASP A 109 -1.85 -14.97 0.00
CA ASP A 109 -1.77 -16.42 0.22
C ASP A 109 -1.47 -17.21 -1.07
N HIS A 110 -1.28 -16.52 -2.19
CA HIS A 110 -1.15 -17.12 -3.52
C HIS A 110 -2.31 -18.08 -3.82
N ALA A 111 -3.53 -17.63 -3.51
CA ALA A 111 -4.75 -18.38 -3.77
C ALA A 111 -5.11 -18.42 -5.27
N TRP A 112 -4.31 -17.73 -6.11
CA TRP A 112 -4.48 -17.65 -7.56
C TRP A 112 -5.85 -17.07 -7.93
N LEU A 113 -6.26 -16.02 -7.23
CA LEU A 113 -7.52 -15.34 -7.48
C LEU A 113 -7.60 -14.82 -8.92
N GLU A 114 -8.68 -15.10 -9.62
CA GLU A 114 -8.91 -14.67 -11.01
C GLU A 114 -9.93 -13.54 -11.03
N ALA A 115 -9.60 -12.44 -11.69
CA ALA A 115 -10.50 -11.29 -11.84
C ALA A 115 -11.11 -11.27 -13.24
N ALA A 116 -12.44 -11.34 -13.33
CA ALA A 116 -13.13 -11.10 -14.58
C ALA A 116 -13.30 -9.59 -14.79
N ASN A 117 -12.60 -9.07 -15.79
CA ASN A 117 -12.78 -7.71 -16.27
C ASN A 117 -13.82 -7.69 -17.39
N THR A 118 -14.93 -6.97 -17.19
CA THR A 118 -15.88 -6.66 -18.26
C THR A 118 -15.83 -5.18 -18.60
N VAL A 119 -16.35 -4.84 -19.78
CA VAL A 119 -16.36 -3.45 -20.29
C VAL A 119 -17.06 -2.49 -19.32
N ASP A 120 -18.05 -2.97 -18.57
CA ASP A 120 -18.92 -2.14 -17.73
C ASP A 120 -18.55 -2.12 -16.23
N SER A 121 -17.70 -3.03 -15.75
CA SER A 121 -17.48 -3.24 -14.30
C SER A 121 -16.29 -2.50 -13.70
N GLY A 122 -15.59 -1.66 -14.47
CA GLY A 122 -14.30 -1.09 -14.08
C GLY A 122 -13.18 -2.14 -14.07
N ALA A 123 -11.92 -1.67 -14.09
CA ALA A 123 -10.76 -2.54 -14.09
C ALA A 123 -10.53 -3.13 -12.69
N ARG A 124 -10.36 -4.45 -12.62
CA ARG A 124 -9.99 -5.21 -11.43
C ARG A 124 -8.63 -5.85 -11.67
N VAL A 125 -7.71 -5.64 -10.74
CA VAL A 125 -6.36 -6.21 -10.83
C VAL A 125 -6.02 -6.92 -9.53
N VAL A 126 -5.72 -8.20 -9.64
CA VAL A 126 -5.19 -9.01 -8.53
C VAL A 126 -3.70 -8.73 -8.39
N VAL A 127 -3.28 -8.22 -7.25
CA VAL A 127 -1.89 -7.93 -6.94
C VAL A 127 -1.31 -9.08 -6.11
N THR A 128 -0.29 -9.74 -6.63
CA THR A 128 0.42 -10.83 -5.95
C THR A 128 1.84 -10.37 -5.64
N LEU A 129 2.21 -10.37 -4.36
CA LEU A 129 3.56 -10.00 -3.92
C LEU A 129 4.39 -11.27 -3.73
N LEU A 130 5.34 -11.50 -4.64
CA LEU A 130 6.21 -12.67 -4.62
C LEU A 130 7.45 -12.38 -3.76
N ARG A 131 7.98 -13.41 -3.10
CA ARG A 131 9.22 -13.25 -2.33
C ARG A 131 10.42 -13.04 -3.25
N GLY A 132 11.11 -11.91 -3.07
CA GLY A 132 12.28 -11.52 -3.86
C GLY A 132 13.53 -12.39 -3.71
N ASP A 133 13.56 -13.33 -2.75
CA ASP A 133 14.63 -14.32 -2.62
C ASP A 133 14.44 -15.53 -3.57
N LYS A 134 13.22 -15.71 -4.09
CA LYS A 134 12.85 -16.83 -4.98
C LYS A 134 12.49 -16.37 -6.39
N TRP A 135 12.02 -15.14 -6.52
CA TRP A 135 11.53 -14.57 -7.77
C TRP A 135 12.20 -13.23 -8.04
N SER A 136 12.24 -12.82 -9.30
CA SER A 136 12.70 -11.50 -9.72
C SER A 136 11.85 -10.98 -10.87
N GLY A 137 11.73 -9.66 -10.94
CA GLY A 137 10.94 -8.94 -11.93
C GLY A 137 9.46 -8.77 -11.55
N ARG A 138 8.70 -8.30 -12.54
CA ARG A 138 7.25 -8.17 -12.50
C ARG A 138 6.61 -8.77 -13.75
N ILE A 139 5.40 -9.29 -13.58
CA ILE A 139 4.53 -9.76 -14.66
C ILE A 139 3.21 -9.01 -14.53
N PHE A 140 2.79 -8.35 -15.61
CA PHE A 140 1.54 -7.61 -15.68
C PHE A 140 0.65 -8.18 -16.80
N SER A 141 -0.58 -8.51 -16.44
CA SER A 141 -1.68 -8.95 -17.30
C SER A 141 -2.82 -7.92 -17.20
N MET A 142 -3.91 -8.13 -17.93
CA MET A 142 -5.10 -7.27 -17.85
C MET A 142 -5.75 -7.29 -16.46
N ASP A 143 -5.64 -8.41 -15.74
CA ASP A 143 -6.37 -8.72 -14.51
C ASP A 143 -5.44 -9.06 -13.33
N ARG A 144 -4.12 -9.09 -13.56
CA ARG A 144 -3.15 -9.51 -12.55
C ARG A 144 -1.84 -8.75 -12.65
N LEU A 145 -1.26 -8.45 -11.49
CA LEU A 145 0.06 -7.88 -11.31
C LEU A 145 0.82 -8.74 -10.30
N ALA A 146 1.82 -9.49 -10.74
CA ALA A 146 2.73 -10.22 -9.86
C ALA A 146 4.06 -9.48 -9.79
N VAL A 147 4.55 -9.15 -8.59
CA VAL A 147 5.78 -8.36 -8.38
C VAL A 147 6.63 -9.00 -7.30
N ALA A 148 7.92 -9.21 -7.58
CA ALA A 148 8.88 -9.63 -6.57
C ALA A 148 9.20 -8.47 -5.60
N SER A 149 9.17 -8.75 -4.30
CA SER A 149 9.52 -7.79 -3.26
C SER A 149 10.10 -8.49 -2.02
N ASN A 150 10.88 -7.74 -1.24
CA ASN A 150 11.34 -8.16 0.09
C ASN A 150 10.38 -7.73 1.22
N VAL A 151 9.12 -7.36 0.90
CA VAL A 151 8.10 -6.94 1.88
C VAL A 151 7.87 -7.96 3.01
N TRP A 152 8.04 -9.25 2.72
CA TRP A 152 7.92 -10.33 3.70
C TRP A 152 8.92 -10.24 4.86
N LEU A 153 10.01 -9.48 4.70
CA LEU A 153 10.94 -9.21 5.81
C LEU A 153 10.32 -8.28 6.86
N PHE A 154 9.36 -7.45 6.48
CA PHE A 154 8.68 -6.49 7.36
C PHE A 154 7.49 -7.09 8.10
N ASP A 155 7.13 -8.33 7.77
CA ASP A 155 6.09 -9.08 8.45
C ASP A 155 6.53 -9.38 9.89
N SER A 156 5.65 -9.12 10.86
CA SER A 156 5.90 -9.42 12.27
C SER A 156 5.86 -10.93 12.56
N GLY A 157 5.37 -11.75 11.62
CA GLY A 157 5.12 -13.17 11.81
C GLY A 157 3.95 -13.46 12.75
N GLU A 158 3.23 -12.41 13.17
CA GLU A 158 2.01 -12.55 13.93
C GLU A 158 0.91 -13.07 13.02
N ASP A 159 0.12 -14.02 13.52
CA ASP A 159 -1.04 -14.52 12.81
C ASP A 159 -2.23 -13.54 13.01
N SER A 160 -2.07 -12.33 12.47
CA SER A 160 -3.02 -11.23 12.60
C SER A 160 -3.17 -10.47 11.28
N VAL A 161 -4.33 -9.86 11.04
CA VAL A 161 -4.55 -9.02 9.84
C VAL A 161 -3.57 -7.85 9.81
N ARG A 162 -3.13 -7.40 10.99
CA ARG A 162 -2.14 -6.34 11.15
C ARG A 162 -0.76 -6.72 10.59
N ALA A 163 -0.39 -8.00 10.60
CA ALA A 163 0.83 -8.47 9.96
C ALA A 163 0.86 -8.19 8.44
N LEU A 164 -0.32 -8.00 7.83
CA LEU A 164 -0.47 -7.67 6.41
C LEU A 164 -0.25 -6.17 6.11
N THR A 165 -0.04 -5.32 7.13
CA THR A 165 0.13 -3.86 6.97
C THR A 165 1.24 -3.50 5.97
N PRO A 166 2.43 -4.12 5.99
CA PRO A 166 3.47 -3.81 5.02
C PRO A 166 3.08 -4.18 3.58
N TYR A 167 2.40 -5.32 3.40
CA TYR A 167 1.88 -5.75 2.10
C TYR A 167 0.85 -4.77 1.55
N LEU A 168 -0.03 -4.25 2.42
CA LEU A 168 -0.98 -3.20 2.06
C LEU A 168 -0.25 -1.92 1.60
N GLY A 169 0.81 -1.53 2.29
CA GLY A 169 1.63 -0.38 1.88
C GLY A 169 2.26 -0.60 0.50
N VAL A 170 2.79 -1.78 0.21
CA VAL A 170 3.32 -2.11 -1.14
C VAL A 170 2.23 -2.13 -2.20
N ALA A 171 1.07 -2.71 -1.90
CA ALA A 171 -0.08 -2.71 -2.80
C ALA A 171 -0.55 -1.29 -3.12
N LEU A 172 -0.49 -0.37 -2.15
CA LEU A 172 -0.83 1.03 -2.34
C LEU A 172 0.17 1.75 -3.27
N LEU A 173 1.46 1.45 -3.16
CA LEU A 173 2.47 1.98 -4.09
C LEU A 173 2.18 1.55 -5.52
N LEU A 174 1.98 0.24 -5.73
CA LEU A 174 1.66 -0.33 -7.04
C LEU A 174 0.32 0.19 -7.58
N GLY A 175 -0.66 0.39 -6.70
CA GLY A 175 -1.96 0.95 -7.04
C GLY A 175 -1.96 2.42 -7.42
N GLY A 176 -0.89 3.16 -7.11
CA GLY A 176 -0.69 4.52 -7.61
C GLY A 176 -0.66 4.56 -9.14
N ASP A 177 0.17 3.71 -9.74
CA ASP A 177 0.34 3.65 -11.19
C ASP A 177 -0.91 3.10 -11.91
N LEU A 178 -1.73 2.32 -11.19
CA LEU A 178 -3.00 1.79 -11.68
C LEU A 178 -4.20 2.70 -11.40
N GLU A 179 -3.97 3.90 -10.86
CA GLU A 179 -5.02 4.86 -10.47
C GLU A 179 -6.10 4.23 -9.56
N CYS A 180 -5.68 3.32 -8.66
CA CYS A 180 -6.55 2.58 -7.75
C CYS A 180 -7.38 3.52 -6.88
N SER A 181 -8.68 3.25 -6.79
CA SER A 181 -9.63 3.91 -5.87
C SER A 181 -10.25 2.96 -4.85
N ARG A 182 -10.10 1.64 -5.04
CA ARG A 182 -10.63 0.63 -4.13
C ARG A 182 -9.66 -0.52 -3.97
N MET A 183 -9.50 -1.02 -2.75
CA MET A 183 -8.66 -2.15 -2.42
C MET A 183 -9.43 -3.15 -1.57
N TYR A 184 -9.40 -4.40 -1.98
CA TYR A 184 -9.89 -5.53 -1.20
C TYR A 184 -8.69 -6.25 -0.56
N LEU A 185 -8.81 -6.53 0.73
CA LEU A 185 -7.87 -7.33 1.49
C LEU A 185 -8.57 -8.63 1.91
N PRO A 186 -8.42 -9.72 1.12
CA PRO A 186 -8.91 -11.05 1.46
C PRO A 186 -8.15 -11.57 2.68
N HIS A 187 -8.87 -11.91 3.75
CA HIS A 187 -8.27 -12.58 4.90
C HIS A 187 -9.34 -13.37 5.68
N THR A 188 -8.94 -14.46 6.31
CA THR A 188 -9.88 -15.34 7.04
C THR A 188 -10.24 -14.82 8.43
N ARG A 189 -9.38 -13.99 9.02
CA ARG A 189 -9.59 -13.39 10.34
C ARG A 189 -10.21 -12.01 10.22
N ARG A 190 -11.00 -11.65 11.23
CA ARG A 190 -11.46 -10.27 11.37
C ARG A 190 -10.30 -9.38 11.84
N PRO A 191 -10.15 -8.18 11.25
CA PRO A 191 -9.20 -7.22 11.77
C PRO A 191 -9.59 -6.76 13.17
N ASP A 192 -8.59 -6.32 13.93
CA ASP A 192 -8.84 -5.58 15.16
C ASP A 192 -9.61 -4.29 14.82
N PRO A 193 -10.72 -3.94 15.51
CA PRO A 193 -11.55 -2.80 15.13
C PRO A 193 -10.83 -1.44 15.19
N GLU A 194 -9.89 -1.27 16.12
CA GLU A 194 -9.10 -0.04 16.23
C GLU A 194 -8.16 0.07 15.03
N TRP A 195 -7.45 -1.02 14.71
CA TRP A 195 -6.58 -1.08 13.54
C TRP A 195 -7.35 -0.95 12.20
N GLU A 196 -8.51 -1.58 12.07
CA GLU A 196 -9.40 -1.47 10.90
C GLU A 196 -9.85 -0.03 10.68
N THR A 197 -10.39 0.61 11.72
CA THR A 197 -10.82 2.02 11.67
C THR A 197 -9.65 2.92 11.31
N TYR A 198 -8.48 2.62 11.88
CA TYR A 198 -7.25 3.35 11.61
C TYR A 198 -6.87 3.28 10.12
N VAL A 199 -6.74 2.08 9.57
CA VAL A 199 -6.21 1.90 8.21
C VAL A 199 -7.24 2.34 7.16
N THR A 200 -8.53 2.12 7.40
CA THR A 200 -9.59 2.60 6.50
C THR A 200 -9.66 4.13 6.45
N THR A 201 -9.49 4.80 7.60
CA THR A 201 -9.44 6.28 7.64
C THR A 201 -8.26 6.81 6.85
N LEU A 202 -7.06 6.24 7.02
CA LEU A 202 -5.88 6.65 6.25
C LEU A 202 -6.05 6.45 4.75
N MET A 203 -6.58 5.29 4.35
CA MET A 203 -6.79 4.96 2.94
C MET A 203 -7.86 5.89 2.32
N SER A 204 -8.92 6.18 3.06
CA SER A 204 -9.97 7.12 2.64
C SER A 204 -9.43 8.53 2.41
N ALA A 205 -8.54 9.01 3.29
CA ALA A 205 -7.91 10.33 3.17
C ALA A 205 -7.08 10.51 1.89
N ILE A 206 -6.63 9.40 1.27
CA ILE A 206 -5.92 9.39 -0.02
C ILE A 206 -6.79 8.92 -1.20
N GLY A 207 -8.11 8.91 -1.00
CA GLY A 207 -9.10 8.54 -2.02
C GLY A 207 -9.12 7.06 -2.36
N VAL A 208 -8.77 6.18 -1.42
CA VAL A 208 -8.81 4.72 -1.58
C VAL A 208 -9.77 4.10 -0.56
N GLU A 209 -10.82 3.45 -1.05
CA GLU A 209 -11.73 2.65 -0.24
C GLU A 209 -11.06 1.29 0.07
N LEU A 210 -10.88 0.96 1.35
CA LEU A 210 -10.35 -0.34 1.78
C LEU A 210 -11.47 -1.21 2.33
N THR A 211 -11.60 -2.44 1.83
CA THR A 211 -12.58 -3.41 2.29
C THR A 211 -11.92 -4.72 2.72
N PHE A 212 -12.19 -5.14 3.95
CA PHE A 212 -11.84 -6.46 4.46
C PHE A 212 -12.91 -7.45 4.09
N CYS A 213 -12.49 -8.62 3.61
CA CYS A 213 -13.40 -9.63 3.07
C CYS A 213 -12.80 -11.01 3.22
N THR A 214 -13.62 -12.05 3.16
CA THR A 214 -13.09 -13.42 3.12
C THR A 214 -12.61 -13.76 1.71
N PRO A 215 -11.68 -14.72 1.54
CA PRO A 215 -11.29 -15.18 0.22
C PRO A 215 -12.48 -15.67 -0.63
N THR A 216 -13.50 -16.27 0.00
CA THR A 216 -14.73 -16.70 -0.67
C THR A 216 -15.52 -15.51 -1.22
N ASP A 217 -15.71 -14.46 -0.41
CA ASP A 217 -16.45 -13.25 -0.82
C ASP A 217 -15.77 -12.57 -2.01
N VAL A 218 -14.43 -12.56 -2.01
CA VAL A 218 -13.63 -11.98 -3.09
C VAL A 218 -13.80 -12.77 -4.38
N GLY A 219 -13.83 -14.11 -4.30
CA GLY A 219 -14.13 -14.95 -5.45
C GLY A 219 -15.47 -14.61 -6.10
N HIS A 220 -16.49 -14.30 -5.29
CA HIS A 220 -17.78 -13.82 -5.81
C HIS A 220 -17.67 -12.41 -6.43
N LEU A 221 -17.03 -11.47 -5.74
CA LEU A 221 -16.83 -10.10 -6.23
C LEU A 221 -16.07 -10.04 -7.56
N LEU A 222 -15.08 -10.92 -7.72
CA LEU A 222 -14.25 -11.00 -8.92
C LEU A 222 -14.96 -11.69 -10.09
N ARG A 223 -15.94 -12.55 -9.82
CA ARG A 223 -16.74 -13.28 -10.83
C ARG A 223 -18.03 -12.59 -11.19
N ASP A 224 -18.58 -11.76 -10.30
CA ASP A 224 -19.73 -10.92 -10.58
C ASP A 224 -19.31 -9.77 -11.53
N SER A 225 -19.18 -10.14 -12.81
CA SER A 225 -19.45 -9.26 -13.92
C SER A 225 -20.94 -8.91 -13.81
N GLY A 226 -21.25 -7.72 -13.31
CA GLY A 226 -22.63 -7.28 -13.13
C GLY A 226 -23.45 -7.40 -14.42
N VAL A 227 -24.09 -8.55 -14.62
CA VAL A 227 -25.27 -8.67 -15.46
C VAL A 227 -26.41 -8.13 -14.61
N SER A 228 -26.42 -6.81 -14.43
CA SER A 228 -27.63 -6.13 -14.04
C SER A 228 -28.61 -6.37 -15.19
N ARG A 229 -29.51 -7.34 -15.03
CA ARG A 229 -30.65 -7.50 -15.94
C ARG A 229 -31.48 -6.22 -15.81
N VAL A 230 -31.21 -5.26 -16.69
CA VAL A 230 -32.15 -4.17 -16.97
C VAL A 230 -33.44 -4.86 -17.44
N ARG A 231 -34.46 -4.79 -16.59
CA ARG A 231 -35.84 -5.14 -16.96
C ARG A 231 -36.51 -3.92 -17.55
#